data_AF-A0A927TMF3-F1
#
_entry.id   AF-A0A927TMF3-F1
#
_cell.length_a   1.000
_cell.length_b   1.000
_cell.length_c   1.000
_cell.angle_alpha   90.00
_cell.angle_beta   90.00
_cell.angle_gamma   90.00
#
_symmetry.space_group_name_H-M   'P 1'
#
loop_
_entity.id
_entity.type
_entity.pdbx_description
1 polymer ?
#
loop_
_entity_poly.entity_id
_entity_poly.type
_entity_poly.pdbx_seq_one_letter_code
_entity_poly.pdbx_strand_id
1 'polypeptide(L)'
;MIKPIQNVEWIQEVLIYGYSDFDKVFYAMEFKNHVFKRVDYNYEYIASILEEVKSHFYENSHKGMSLSCWYQYPVTLFKINDNYCKDNSVFAAYRKMINELHGGTWELNRIKAPGKNMVYSQIHKGLSCLDALNDLLHKVLNGEINDEKDHRVVPALKKLHEHRKIMVITMKYVWQKWERAFPARVVDYISSYKECSDVVGKWLNMSLKYELTRNTELIRSIISEIPKVAEKEFECLLELVHNCIDWDKFNENYM
;
A
#
# COMPACT_ATOMS: atom_id res chain seq x y z
N MET A 1 4.16 -38.70 12.09
CA MET A 1 2.95 -38.24 12.80
C MET A 1 2.88 -36.73 12.64
N ILE A 2 1.98 -36.23 11.79
CA ILE A 2 1.84 -34.79 11.51
C ILE A 2 1.14 -34.18 12.72
N LYS A 3 1.83 -33.32 13.47
CA LYS A 3 1.22 -32.60 14.59
C LYS A 3 0.16 -31.64 14.04
N PRO A 4 -1.00 -31.51 14.71
CA PRO A 4 -2.01 -30.54 14.33
C PRO A 4 -1.41 -29.13 14.38
N ILE A 5 -1.86 -28.26 13.47
CA ILE A 5 -1.51 -26.84 13.44
C ILE A 5 -1.89 -26.25 14.80
N GLN A 6 -0.91 -26.03 15.67
CA GLN A 6 -1.09 -25.34 16.93
C GLN A 6 -1.41 -23.87 16.65
N ASN A 7 -2.25 -23.30 17.51
CA ASN A 7 -2.70 -21.91 17.49
C ASN A 7 -1.61 -20.96 16.97
N VAL A 8 -1.94 -20.17 15.96
CA VAL A 8 -1.06 -19.13 15.44
C VAL A 8 -0.93 -18.09 16.56
N GLU A 9 0.23 -18.06 17.21
CA GLU A 9 0.61 -16.96 18.09
C GLU A 9 0.69 -15.70 17.23
N TRP A 10 -0.13 -14.71 17.55
CA TRP A 10 -0.15 -13.43 16.87
C TRP A 10 1.12 -12.66 17.27
N ILE A 11 2.11 -12.64 16.38
CA ILE A 11 3.25 -11.75 16.50
C ILE A 11 2.76 -10.37 16.07
N GLN A 12 2.75 -9.41 17.00
CA GLN A 12 2.43 -8.03 16.67
C GLN A 12 3.63 -7.38 15.97
N GLU A 13 3.50 -7.11 14.67
CA GLU A 13 4.50 -6.40 13.90
C GLU A 13 4.50 -4.91 14.28
N VAL A 14 5.69 -4.38 14.62
CA VAL A 14 5.90 -2.95 14.87
C VAL A 14 6.65 -2.36 13.68
N LEU A 15 6.06 -1.35 13.02
CA LEU A 15 6.71 -0.63 11.94
C LEU A 15 7.63 0.45 12.49
N ILE A 16 8.95 0.20 12.45
CA ILE A 16 9.98 1.20 12.69
C ILE A 16 10.26 1.94 11.39
N TYR A 17 10.15 3.27 11.39
CA TYR A 17 10.35 4.11 10.19
C TYR A 17 11.48 5.13 10.32
N GLY A 18 12.15 5.19 11.47
CA GLY A 18 13.32 6.04 11.68
C GLY A 18 13.93 5.86 13.06
N TYR A 19 14.97 6.64 13.34
CA TYR A 19 15.65 6.65 14.64
C TYR A 19 16.31 8.01 14.90
N SER A 20 16.68 8.27 16.16
CA SER A 20 17.55 9.37 16.58
C SER A 20 18.65 8.81 17.46
N ASP A 21 19.90 8.92 17.01
CA ASP A 21 21.06 8.53 17.82
C ASP A 21 21.32 9.51 18.96
N PHE A 22 20.90 10.77 18.80
CA PHE A 22 20.99 11.78 19.85
C PHE A 22 20.06 11.42 21.01
N ASP A 23 18.80 11.09 20.71
CA ASP A 23 17.79 10.75 21.71
C ASP A 23 17.79 9.26 22.08
N LYS A 24 18.53 8.42 21.33
CA LYS A 24 18.61 6.95 21.44
C LYS A 24 17.24 6.25 21.37
N VAL A 25 16.44 6.64 20.38
CA VAL A 25 15.08 6.09 20.15
C VAL A 25 14.87 5.64 18.71
N PHE A 26 14.05 4.60 18.55
CA PHE A 26 13.44 4.24 17.28
C PHE A 26 12.05 4.88 17.17
N TYR A 27 11.77 5.49 16.02
CA TYR A 27 10.45 6.00 15.70
C TYR A 27 9.60 4.90 15.10
N ALA A 28 8.44 4.65 15.69
CA ALA A 28 7.52 3.64 15.23
C ALA A 28 6.08 4.15 15.22
N MET A 29 5.22 3.42 14.51
CA MET A 29 3.79 3.67 14.48
C MET A 29 3.04 2.54 15.17
N GLU A 30 2.24 2.87 16.18
CA GLU A 30 1.29 1.95 16.78
C GLU A 30 -0.13 2.26 16.30
N PHE A 31 -0.91 1.23 16.02
CA PHE A 31 -2.34 1.37 15.76
C PHE A 31 -3.10 1.16 17.08
N LYS A 32 -3.61 2.23 17.67
CA LYS A 32 -4.37 2.17 18.92
C LYS A 32 -5.62 3.03 18.80
N ASN A 33 -6.78 2.46 19.17
CA ASN A 33 -8.09 3.11 19.08
C ASN A 33 -8.38 3.68 17.67
N HIS A 34 -8.12 2.88 16.64
CA HIS A 34 -8.30 3.25 15.22
C HIS A 34 -7.45 4.42 14.71
N VAL A 35 -6.48 4.89 15.50
CA VAL A 35 -5.58 5.98 15.12
C VAL A 35 -4.14 5.47 15.15
N PHE A 36 -3.39 5.78 14.10
CA PHE A 36 -1.96 5.57 14.10
C PHE A 36 -1.30 6.66 14.94
N LYS A 37 -0.61 6.26 16.00
CA LYS A 37 0.15 7.16 16.86
C LYS A 37 1.63 6.89 16.67
N ARG A 38 2.39 7.97 16.54
CA ARG A 38 3.84 7.89 16.69
C ARG A 38 4.13 7.47 18.12
N VAL A 39 4.97 6.45 18.25
CA VAL A 39 5.57 6.03 19.51
C VAL A 39 7.08 5.99 19.32
N ASP A 40 7.80 6.29 20.39
CA ASP A 40 9.25 6.29 20.39
C ASP A 40 9.70 5.16 21.32
N TYR A 41 10.42 4.18 20.78
CA TYR A 41 10.96 3.06 21.55
C TYR A 41 12.44 3.29 21.83
N ASN A 42 12.81 3.36 23.10
CA ASN A 42 14.21 3.49 23.50
C ASN A 42 15.03 2.30 23.01
N TYR A 43 16.29 2.55 22.63
CA TYR A 43 17.21 1.50 22.17
C TYR A 43 17.35 0.36 23.19
N GLU A 44 17.42 0.69 24.48
CA GLU A 44 17.53 -0.30 25.56
C GLU A 44 16.32 -1.25 25.62
N TYR A 45 15.11 -0.73 25.42
CA TYR A 45 13.89 -1.52 25.40
C TYR A 45 13.84 -2.47 24.21
N ILE A 46 14.21 -1.99 23.02
CA ILE A 46 14.29 -2.84 21.83
C ILE A 46 15.37 -3.92 21.99
N ALA A 47 16.52 -3.57 22.58
CA ALA A 47 17.58 -4.52 22.87
C ALA A 47 17.13 -5.61 23.85
N SER A 48 16.38 -5.26 24.91
CA SER A 48 15.86 -6.25 25.87
C SER A 48 14.83 -7.19 25.25
N ILE A 49 13.93 -6.67 24.40
CA ILE A 49 12.97 -7.52 23.69
C ILE A 49 13.67 -8.44 22.70
N LEU A 50 14.72 -7.97 22.02
CA LEU A 50 15.42 -8.77 21.04
C LEU A 50 16.01 -10.05 21.66
N GLU A 51 16.49 -9.99 22.90
CA GLU A 51 16.97 -11.18 23.63
C GLU A 51 15.84 -12.14 24.01
N GLU A 52 14.68 -11.61 24.37
CA GLU A 52 13.47 -12.41 24.65
C GLU A 52 12.95 -13.11 23.38
N VAL A 53 12.93 -12.39 22.26
CA VAL A 53 12.56 -12.92 20.94
C VAL A 53 13.55 -14.00 20.48
N LYS A 54 14.86 -13.78 20.65
CA LYS A 54 15.89 -14.79 20.35
C LYS A 54 15.68 -16.04 21.20
N SER A 55 15.48 -15.87 22.51
CA SER A 55 15.23 -16.98 23.44
C SER A 55 14.00 -17.78 23.02
N HIS A 56 12.89 -17.11 22.68
CA HIS A 56 11.69 -17.74 22.15
C HIS A 56 11.95 -18.52 20.85
N PHE A 57 12.77 -18.01 19.93
CA PHE A 57 13.14 -18.73 18.70
C PHE A 57 14.03 -19.95 18.96
N TYR A 58 14.94 -19.88 19.94
CA TYR A 58 15.75 -21.03 20.35
C TYR A 58 14.88 -22.14 20.97
N GLU A 59 13.94 -21.77 21.84
CA GLU A 59 13.01 -22.71 22.47
C GLU A 59 12.01 -23.31 21.47
N ASN A 60 11.67 -22.54 20.42
CA ASN A 60 10.79 -22.97 19.33
C ASN A 60 11.58 -23.25 18.05
N SER A 61 12.63 -24.07 18.13
CA SER A 61 13.60 -24.32 17.05
C SER A 61 12.99 -24.70 15.68
N HIS A 62 11.83 -25.35 15.66
CA HIS A 62 11.10 -25.69 14.43
C HIS A 62 10.47 -24.46 13.71
N LYS A 63 10.25 -23.35 14.44
CA LYS A 63 9.85 -22.04 13.92
C LYS A 63 11.03 -21.09 13.78
N GLY A 64 12.08 -21.24 14.58
CA GLY A 64 13.22 -20.31 14.65
C GLY A 64 13.84 -19.99 13.29
N MET A 65 14.10 -21.00 12.45
CA MET A 65 14.66 -20.77 11.12
C MET A 65 13.71 -19.97 10.21
N SER A 66 12.41 -20.31 10.19
CA SER A 66 11.46 -19.60 9.35
C SER A 66 11.27 -18.16 9.84
N LEU A 67 11.09 -17.96 11.15
CA LEU A 67 10.92 -16.64 11.74
C LEU A 67 12.17 -15.76 11.57
N SER A 68 13.38 -16.31 11.72
CA SER A 68 14.61 -15.59 11.42
C SER A 68 14.74 -15.22 9.94
N CYS A 69 14.35 -16.10 9.01
CA CYS A 69 14.34 -15.77 7.58
C CYS A 69 13.30 -14.70 7.21
N TRP A 70 12.12 -14.72 7.83
CA TRP A 70 11.01 -13.83 7.47
C TRP A 70 11.01 -12.49 8.22
N TYR A 71 11.59 -12.42 9.42
CA TYR A 71 11.49 -11.22 10.27
C TYR A 71 12.83 -10.64 10.68
N GLN A 72 13.82 -11.47 11.03
CA GLN A 72 15.14 -10.98 11.44
C GLN A 72 15.99 -10.56 10.24
N TYR A 73 16.04 -11.40 9.19
CA TYR A 73 16.85 -11.15 8.01
C TYR A 73 16.46 -9.84 7.29
N PRO A 74 15.17 -9.53 7.01
CA PRO A 74 14.81 -8.27 6.38
C PRO A 74 15.22 -7.05 7.19
N VAL A 75 15.13 -7.11 8.52
CA VAL A 75 15.55 -6.00 9.40
C VAL A 75 17.06 -5.76 9.30
N THR A 76 17.85 -6.84 9.21
CA THR A 76 19.31 -6.76 9.02
C THR A 76 19.73 -6.33 7.61
N LEU A 77 18.82 -6.37 6.64
CA LEU A 77 19.04 -5.90 5.26
C LEU A 77 18.79 -4.40 5.08
N PHE A 78 18.14 -3.71 6.04
CA PHE A 78 17.99 -2.26 5.97
C PHE A 78 19.33 -1.57 6.19
N LYS A 79 20.04 -1.35 5.09
CA LYS A 79 21.09 -0.33 5.00
C LYS A 79 20.53 0.85 4.23
N ILE A 80 20.86 2.06 4.65
CA ILE A 80 20.74 3.22 3.77
C ILE A 80 21.58 2.87 2.54
N ASN A 81 20.95 2.88 1.36
CA ASN A 81 21.68 2.61 0.13
C ASN A 81 22.57 3.82 -0.13
N ASP A 82 23.85 3.72 0.25
CA ASP A 82 24.85 4.78 0.08
C ASP A 82 25.02 5.18 -1.40
N ASN A 83 24.57 4.33 -2.33
CA ASN A 83 24.55 4.57 -3.77
C ASN A 83 23.17 5.03 -4.29
N TYR A 84 22.28 5.54 -3.44
CA TYR A 84 20.99 6.09 -3.88
C TYR A 84 21.23 7.34 -4.75
N CYS A 85 21.27 7.13 -6.06
CA CYS A 85 21.40 8.19 -7.05
C CYS A 85 20.04 8.88 -7.24
N LYS A 86 19.97 10.17 -6.87
CA LYS A 86 18.76 10.99 -7.01
C LYS A 86 18.43 11.31 -8.46
N ASP A 87 19.41 11.22 -9.37
CA ASP A 87 19.25 11.65 -10.77
C ASP A 87 18.18 10.84 -11.50
N ASN A 88 18.05 9.54 -11.17
CA ASN A 88 17.04 8.66 -11.77
C ASN A 88 15.69 8.62 -11.03
N SER A 89 15.53 9.40 -9.96
CA SER A 89 14.33 9.36 -9.12
C SER A 89 13.07 9.79 -9.87
N VAL A 90 13.19 10.77 -10.79
CA VAL A 90 12.07 11.24 -11.63
C VAL A 90 11.61 10.17 -12.61
N PHE A 91 12.53 9.41 -13.21
CA PHE A 91 12.21 8.29 -14.09
C PHE A 91 11.54 7.14 -13.33
N ALA A 92 11.98 6.85 -12.10
CA ALA A 92 11.34 5.86 -11.24
C ALA A 92 9.92 6.28 -10.85
N ALA A 93 9.71 7.57 -10.56
CA ALA A 93 8.40 8.16 -10.30
C ALA A 93 7.49 8.09 -11.53
N TYR A 94 8.01 8.42 -12.71
CA TYR A 94 7.29 8.30 -13.98
C TYR A 94 6.90 6.85 -14.29
N ARG A 95 7.82 5.89 -14.12
CA ARG A 95 7.52 4.46 -14.26
C ARG A 95 6.43 4.00 -13.28
N LYS A 96 6.37 4.55 -12.08
CA LYS A 96 5.28 4.28 -11.13
C LYS A 96 3.92 4.69 -11.70
N MET A 97 3.83 5.85 -12.37
CA MET A 97 2.59 6.29 -13.02
C MET A 97 2.20 5.39 -14.19
N ILE A 98 3.17 4.95 -15.01
CA ILE A 98 2.93 3.94 -16.06
C ILE A 98 2.35 2.65 -15.47
N ASN A 99 2.94 2.16 -14.38
CA ASN A 99 2.49 0.94 -13.72
C ASN A 99 1.10 1.10 -13.06
N GLU A 100 0.77 2.30 -12.62
CA GLU A 100 -0.57 2.61 -12.08
C GLU A 100 -1.63 2.51 -13.19
N LEU A 101 -1.35 3.16 -14.34
CA LEU A 101 -2.23 3.16 -15.52
C LEU A 101 -2.43 1.75 -16.06
N HIS A 102 -1.35 0.99 -16.23
CA HIS A 102 -1.37 -0.40 -16.69
C HIS A 102 -1.54 -1.40 -15.54
N GLY A 103 -2.23 -0.98 -14.48
CA GLY A 103 -2.58 -1.84 -13.37
C GLY A 103 -3.26 -3.13 -13.82
N GLY A 104 -3.17 -4.18 -13.02
CA GLY A 104 -3.77 -5.46 -13.36
C GLY A 104 -3.83 -6.44 -12.21
N THR A 105 -4.48 -7.56 -12.46
CA THR A 105 -4.68 -8.66 -11.51
C THR A 105 -3.72 -9.79 -11.81
N TRP A 106 -2.96 -10.21 -10.81
CA TRP A 106 -1.97 -11.28 -10.92
C TRP A 106 -2.39 -12.45 -10.04
N GLU A 107 -2.39 -13.65 -10.60
CA GLU A 107 -2.66 -14.87 -9.84
C GLU A 107 -1.36 -15.44 -9.28
N LEU A 108 -1.26 -15.49 -7.96
CA LEU A 108 -0.19 -16.20 -7.29
C LEU A 108 -0.53 -17.68 -7.23
N ASN A 109 0.19 -18.45 -8.02
CA ASN A 109 0.14 -19.90 -7.99
C ASN A 109 1.21 -20.42 -7.02
N ARG A 110 0.80 -21.28 -6.07
CA ARG A 110 1.75 -22.06 -5.26
C ARG A 110 1.78 -23.49 -5.76
N ILE A 111 3.00 -24.01 -5.92
CA ILE A 111 3.22 -25.42 -6.22
C ILE A 111 2.92 -26.19 -4.93
N LYS A 112 1.84 -26.98 -4.94
CA LYS A 112 1.47 -27.83 -3.80
C LYS A 112 2.24 -29.15 -3.83
N ALA A 113 2.50 -29.66 -5.03
CA ALA A 113 3.31 -30.83 -5.33
C ALA A 113 3.79 -30.75 -6.80
N PRO A 114 4.80 -31.54 -7.22
CA PRO A 114 5.19 -31.61 -8.62
C PRO A 114 3.97 -31.87 -9.53
N GLY A 115 3.77 -31.00 -10.53
CA GLY A 115 2.64 -31.08 -11.46
C GLY A 115 1.27 -30.66 -10.89
N LYS A 116 1.19 -30.16 -9.65
CA LYS A 116 -0.05 -29.66 -9.04
C LYS A 116 0.11 -28.23 -8.55
N ASN A 117 -0.43 -27.31 -9.34
CA ASN A 117 -0.54 -25.90 -8.97
C ASN A 117 -1.87 -25.65 -8.24
N MET A 118 -1.85 -24.77 -7.26
CA MET A 118 -3.05 -24.23 -6.62
C MET A 118 -2.99 -22.71 -6.71
N VAL A 119 -4.05 -22.09 -7.22
CA VAL A 119 -4.23 -20.63 -7.14
C VAL A 119 -4.38 -20.30 -5.66
N TYR A 120 -3.43 -19.54 -5.12
CA TYR A 120 -3.33 -19.25 -3.69
C TYR A 120 -3.91 -17.88 -3.35
N SER A 121 -3.71 -16.89 -4.21
CA SER A 121 -4.24 -15.53 -4.02
C SER A 121 -4.22 -14.72 -5.31
N GLN A 122 -5.11 -13.75 -5.43
CA GLN A 122 -5.06 -12.71 -6.47
C GLN A 122 -4.47 -11.42 -5.89
N ILE A 123 -3.54 -10.80 -6.62
CA ILE A 123 -2.95 -9.51 -6.28
C ILE A 123 -3.43 -8.50 -7.31
N HIS A 124 -4.06 -7.43 -6.85
CA HIS A 124 -4.47 -6.30 -7.67
C HIS A 124 -3.46 -5.16 -7.56
N LYS A 125 -3.20 -4.48 -8.69
CA LYS A 125 -2.24 -3.37 -8.78
C LYS A 125 -2.82 -2.24 -9.62
N GLY A 126 -2.41 -1.01 -9.32
CA GLY A 126 -2.82 0.17 -10.07
C GLY A 126 -4.33 0.38 -10.04
N LEU A 127 -4.90 0.78 -11.18
CA LEU A 127 -6.33 1.03 -11.33
C LEU A 127 -7.22 -0.20 -11.01
N SER A 128 -6.73 -1.43 -11.23
CA SER A 128 -7.47 -2.66 -10.89
C SER A 128 -7.79 -2.81 -9.40
N CYS A 129 -7.14 -2.01 -8.53
CA CYS A 129 -7.50 -1.93 -7.12
C CYS A 129 -8.91 -1.36 -6.89
N LEU A 130 -9.47 -0.59 -7.82
CA LEU A 130 -10.86 -0.13 -7.77
C LEU A 130 -11.84 -1.26 -8.06
N ASP A 131 -11.53 -2.13 -9.03
CA ASP A 131 -12.32 -3.33 -9.30
C ASP A 131 -12.29 -4.27 -8.09
N ALA A 132 -11.10 -4.47 -7.50
CA ALA A 132 -10.94 -5.27 -6.29
C ALA A 132 -11.72 -4.71 -5.10
N LEU A 133 -11.77 -3.38 -4.96
CA LEU A 133 -12.61 -2.73 -3.96
C LEU A 133 -14.08 -2.99 -4.26
N ASN A 134 -14.52 -2.82 -5.51
CA ASN A 134 -15.90 -3.04 -5.90
C ASN A 134 -16.36 -4.47 -5.56
N ASP A 135 -15.54 -5.47 -5.93
CA ASP A 135 -15.78 -6.87 -5.61
C ASP A 135 -15.83 -7.13 -4.10
N LEU A 136 -14.91 -6.53 -3.34
CA LEU A 136 -14.91 -6.62 -1.88
C LEU A 136 -16.24 -6.10 -1.29
N LEU A 137 -16.70 -4.93 -1.74
CA LEU A 137 -17.92 -4.32 -1.24
C LEU A 137 -19.17 -5.13 -1.61
N HIS A 138 -19.23 -5.68 -2.83
CA HIS A 138 -20.30 -6.59 -3.22
C HIS A 138 -20.33 -7.86 -2.37
N LYS A 139 -19.16 -8.48 -2.10
CA LYS A 139 -19.05 -9.64 -1.21
C LYS A 139 -19.53 -9.34 0.22
N VAL A 140 -19.27 -8.14 0.72
CA VAL A 140 -19.81 -7.68 2.01
C VAL A 140 -21.33 -7.54 1.96
N LEU A 141 -21.89 -6.91 0.93
CA LEU A 141 -23.34 -6.77 0.77
C LEU A 141 -24.07 -8.11 0.60
N ASN A 142 -23.43 -9.09 -0.03
CA ASN A 142 -23.97 -10.43 -0.24
C ASN A 142 -23.81 -11.34 0.99
N GLY A 143 -23.10 -10.89 2.04
CA GLY A 143 -22.81 -11.71 3.22
C GLY A 143 -21.74 -12.79 3.00
N GLU A 144 -21.02 -12.76 1.88
CA GLU A 144 -19.90 -13.67 1.58
C GLU A 144 -18.67 -13.34 2.46
N ILE A 145 -18.54 -12.08 2.86
CA ILE A 145 -17.54 -11.61 3.82
C ILE A 145 -18.26 -11.04 5.05
N ASN A 146 -17.94 -11.60 6.22
CA ASN A 146 -18.38 -11.05 7.49
C ASN A 146 -17.42 -9.92 7.91
N ASP A 147 -17.68 -8.72 7.41
CA ASP A 147 -16.85 -7.54 7.70
C ASP A 147 -16.93 -7.10 9.17
N GLU A 148 -17.96 -7.53 9.93
CA GLU A 148 -18.04 -7.26 11.37
C GLU A 148 -16.94 -7.98 12.16
N LYS A 149 -16.49 -9.14 11.66
CA LYS A 149 -15.41 -9.93 12.27
C LYS A 149 -14.07 -9.65 11.63
N ASP A 150 -14.07 -9.46 10.31
CA ASP A 150 -12.83 -9.42 9.53
C ASP A 150 -12.30 -8.00 9.29
N HIS A 151 -13.11 -6.95 9.51
CA HIS A 151 -12.73 -5.54 9.40
C HIS A 151 -11.92 -5.23 8.11
N ARG A 152 -12.37 -5.70 6.95
CA ARG A 152 -11.61 -5.63 5.70
C ARG A 152 -11.84 -4.33 4.94
N VAL A 153 -13.04 -3.76 5.03
CA VAL A 153 -13.44 -2.60 4.20
C VAL A 153 -12.66 -1.33 4.57
N VAL A 154 -12.57 -0.99 5.85
CA VAL A 154 -11.87 0.23 6.30
C VAL A 154 -10.37 0.20 5.96
N PRO A 155 -9.61 -0.87 6.28
CA PRO A 155 -8.21 -0.97 5.88
C PRO A 155 -7.99 -0.93 4.37
N ALA A 156 -8.87 -1.55 3.58
CA ALA A 156 -8.78 -1.51 2.12
C ALA A 156 -8.90 -0.08 1.60
N LEU A 157 -9.96 0.64 2.00
CA LEU A 157 -10.18 2.04 1.61
C LEU A 157 -9.08 2.98 2.11
N LYS A 158 -8.55 2.73 3.31
CA LYS A 158 -7.45 3.51 3.86
C LYS A 158 -6.19 3.38 3.02
N LYS A 159 -5.76 2.14 2.72
CA LYS A 159 -4.61 1.88 1.85
C LYS A 159 -4.82 2.48 0.46
N LEU A 160 -6.04 2.36 -0.07
CA LEU A 160 -6.41 2.90 -1.37
C LEU A 160 -6.26 4.43 -1.43
N HIS A 161 -6.74 5.13 -0.40
CA HIS A 161 -6.65 6.59 -0.24
C HIS A 161 -5.20 7.05 -0.03
N GLU A 162 -4.43 6.39 0.84
CA GLU A 162 -3.01 6.69 1.07
C GLU A 162 -2.20 6.54 -0.22
N HIS A 163 -2.45 5.47 -0.97
CA HIS A 163 -1.82 5.24 -2.27
C HIS A 163 -2.13 6.36 -3.27
N ARG A 164 -3.40 6.79 -3.39
CA ARG A 164 -3.80 7.90 -4.28
C ARG A 164 -3.18 9.23 -3.91
N LYS A 165 -3.04 9.52 -2.62
CA LYS A 165 -2.28 10.69 -2.15
C LYS A 165 -0.82 10.62 -2.60
N ILE A 166 -0.19 9.46 -2.49
CA ILE A 166 1.18 9.26 -3.00
C ILE A 166 1.21 9.46 -4.52
N MET A 167 0.20 9.01 -5.26
CA MET A 167 0.12 9.23 -6.71
C MET A 167 0.02 10.71 -7.06
N VAL A 168 -0.82 11.50 -6.37
CA VAL A 168 -0.87 12.97 -6.56
C VAL A 168 0.49 13.61 -6.32
N ILE A 169 1.21 13.21 -5.26
CA ILE A 169 2.56 13.70 -4.97
C ILE A 169 3.52 13.29 -6.09
N THR A 170 3.42 12.06 -6.58
CA THR A 170 4.25 11.52 -7.67
C THR A 170 4.03 12.31 -8.96
N MET A 171 2.78 12.59 -9.33
CA MET A 171 2.44 13.37 -10.52
C MET A 171 3.01 14.80 -10.44
N LYS A 172 2.84 15.46 -9.29
CA LYS A 172 3.41 16.80 -9.04
C LYS A 172 4.94 16.79 -9.12
N TYR A 173 5.58 15.78 -8.54
CA TYR A 173 7.02 15.64 -8.56
C TYR A 173 7.56 15.53 -9.98
N VAL A 174 6.95 14.68 -10.81
CA VAL A 174 7.36 14.50 -12.21
C VAL A 174 7.13 15.76 -13.02
N TRP A 175 5.96 16.39 -12.88
CA TRP A 175 5.67 17.68 -13.52
C TRP A 175 6.72 18.75 -13.17
N GLN A 176 7.04 18.92 -11.89
CA GLN A 176 8.03 19.93 -11.44
C GLN A 176 9.44 19.64 -11.96
N LYS A 177 9.82 18.36 -12.08
CA LYS A 177 11.15 17.98 -12.57
C LYS A 177 11.28 18.10 -14.08
N TRP A 178 10.18 17.89 -14.81
CA TRP A 178 10.13 17.98 -16.27
C TRP A 178 9.29 19.15 -16.76
N GLU A 179 9.30 20.27 -16.03
CA GLU A 179 8.41 21.42 -16.28
C GLU A 179 8.46 21.92 -17.72
N ARG A 180 9.64 21.89 -18.37
CA ARG A 180 9.81 22.35 -19.77
C ARG A 180 9.21 21.40 -20.81
N ALA A 181 9.04 20.12 -20.45
CA ALA A 181 8.47 19.09 -21.32
C ALA A 181 6.95 18.96 -21.15
N PHE A 182 6.36 19.57 -20.12
CA PHE A 182 4.92 19.53 -19.89
C PHE A 182 4.23 20.84 -20.29
N PRO A 183 3.03 20.79 -20.90
CA PRO A 183 2.20 21.95 -21.09
C PRO A 183 1.55 22.38 -19.76
N ALA A 184 1.17 23.65 -19.67
CA ALA A 184 0.51 24.21 -18.46
C ALA A 184 -0.77 23.47 -18.06
N ARG A 185 -1.53 22.92 -19.03
CA ARG A 185 -2.75 22.14 -18.79
C ARG A 185 -2.55 20.88 -17.94
N VAL A 186 -1.31 20.43 -17.73
CA VAL A 186 -1.06 19.24 -16.91
C VAL A 186 -1.53 19.42 -15.45
N VAL A 187 -1.57 20.68 -14.98
CA VAL A 187 -2.07 21.03 -13.65
C VAL A 187 -3.54 20.65 -13.49
N ASP A 188 -4.33 20.73 -14.55
CA ASP A 188 -5.76 20.39 -14.52
C ASP A 188 -5.97 18.88 -14.35
N TYR A 189 -5.13 18.05 -14.98
CA TYR A 189 -5.17 16.59 -14.80
C TYR A 189 -4.69 16.17 -13.41
N ILE A 190 -3.67 16.85 -12.86
CA ILE A 190 -3.22 16.62 -11.48
C ILE A 190 -4.32 17.01 -10.48
N SER A 191 -5.02 18.13 -10.71
CA SER A 191 -6.14 18.57 -9.89
C SER A 191 -7.31 17.58 -9.99
N SER A 192 -7.63 17.12 -11.20
CA SER A 192 -8.70 16.15 -11.44
C SER A 192 -8.42 14.81 -10.76
N TYR A 193 -7.18 14.31 -10.80
CA TYR A 193 -6.80 13.09 -10.06
C TYR A 193 -6.85 13.31 -8.54
N LYS A 194 -6.49 14.51 -8.05
CA LYS A 194 -6.62 14.85 -6.64
C LYS A 194 -8.09 14.80 -6.19
N GLU A 195 -9.03 15.29 -7.01
CA GLU A 195 -10.45 15.17 -6.71
C GLU A 195 -10.90 13.70 -6.58
N CYS A 196 -10.40 12.80 -7.45
CA CYS A 196 -10.63 11.36 -7.29
C CYS A 196 -10.11 10.85 -5.94
N SER A 197 -8.90 11.24 -5.54
CA SER A 197 -8.32 10.91 -4.24
C SER A 197 -9.19 11.41 -3.07
N ASP A 198 -9.74 12.62 -3.19
CA ASP A 198 -10.63 13.21 -2.18
C ASP A 198 -11.97 12.45 -2.09
N VAL A 199 -12.50 11.95 -3.21
CA VAL A 199 -13.67 11.05 -3.23
C VAL A 199 -13.37 9.72 -2.53
N VAL A 200 -12.19 9.12 -2.73
CA VAL A 200 -11.80 7.92 -1.96
C VAL A 200 -11.66 8.24 -0.47
N GLY A 201 -11.21 9.43 -0.11
CA GLY A 201 -11.25 9.93 1.27
C GLY A 201 -12.66 10.01 1.86
N LYS A 202 -13.65 10.45 1.06
CA LYS A 202 -15.07 10.40 1.44
C LYS A 202 -15.54 8.95 1.65
N TRP A 203 -15.17 8.02 0.77
CA TRP A 203 -15.52 6.59 0.92
C TRP A 203 -14.95 5.99 2.21
N LEU A 204 -13.73 6.35 2.60
CA LEU A 204 -13.15 5.95 3.89
C LEU A 204 -13.98 6.44 5.08
N ASN A 205 -14.48 7.68 5.04
CA ASN A 205 -15.36 8.18 6.11
C ASN A 205 -16.71 7.45 6.12
N MET A 206 -17.24 7.11 4.94
CA MET A 206 -18.47 6.33 4.80
C MET A 206 -18.30 4.90 5.32
N SER A 207 -17.16 4.26 5.08
CA SER A 207 -16.88 2.92 5.61
C SER A 207 -16.69 2.90 7.13
N LEU A 208 -16.03 3.91 7.70
CA LEU A 208 -15.95 4.10 9.14
C LEU A 208 -17.36 4.27 9.75
N LYS A 209 -18.22 5.07 9.11
CA LYS A 209 -19.62 5.21 9.54
C LYS A 209 -20.40 3.91 9.39
N TYR A 210 -20.14 3.13 8.34
CA TYR A 210 -20.73 1.80 8.16
C TYR A 210 -20.32 0.83 9.27
N GLU A 211 -19.05 0.80 9.69
CA GLU A 211 -18.61 -0.06 10.81
C GLU A 211 -19.37 0.25 12.11
N LEU A 212 -19.72 1.51 12.34
CA LEU A 212 -20.45 1.93 13.55
C LEU A 212 -21.96 1.70 13.44
N THR A 213 -22.55 1.97 12.27
CA THR A 213 -24.02 2.04 12.11
C THR A 213 -24.62 0.83 11.40
N ARG A 214 -23.79 0.04 10.73
CA ARG A 214 -24.18 -1.08 9.85
C ARG A 214 -25.17 -0.68 8.75
N ASN A 215 -25.21 0.61 8.40
CA ASN A 215 -26.03 1.11 7.31
C ASN A 215 -25.43 0.73 5.94
N THR A 216 -25.96 -0.31 5.32
CA THR A 216 -25.52 -0.84 4.02
C THR A 216 -25.70 0.14 2.86
N GLU A 217 -26.54 1.16 2.99
CA GLU A 217 -26.67 2.21 1.97
C GLU A 217 -25.39 3.03 1.80
N LEU A 218 -24.55 3.11 2.85
CA LEU A 218 -23.22 3.71 2.74
C LEU A 218 -22.32 2.91 1.80
N ILE A 219 -22.37 1.58 1.87
CA ILE A 219 -21.60 0.70 0.99
C ILE A 219 -22.13 0.76 -0.44
N ARG A 220 -23.46 0.75 -0.62
CA ARG A 220 -24.10 0.90 -1.94
C ARG A 220 -23.74 2.22 -2.62
N SER A 221 -23.68 3.30 -1.84
CA SER A 221 -23.26 4.61 -2.34
C SER A 221 -21.79 4.66 -2.75
N ILE A 222 -20.91 3.89 -2.11
CA ILE A 222 -19.51 3.77 -2.55
C ILE A 222 -19.47 3.02 -3.90
N ILE A 223 -20.12 1.86 -3.96
CA ILE A 223 -20.19 1.01 -5.17
C ILE A 223 -20.66 1.81 -6.40
N SER A 224 -21.70 2.65 -6.25
CA SER A 224 -22.25 3.43 -7.37
C SER A 224 -21.33 4.54 -7.87
N GLU A 225 -20.36 4.98 -7.05
CA GLU A 225 -19.39 6.02 -7.42
C GLU A 225 -18.12 5.43 -8.07
N ILE A 226 -17.76 4.17 -7.76
CA ILE A 226 -16.50 3.54 -8.22
C ILE A 226 -16.28 3.65 -9.72
N PRO A 227 -17.23 3.28 -10.62
CA PRO A 227 -16.98 3.30 -12.06
C PRO A 227 -16.60 4.69 -12.59
N LYS A 228 -17.27 5.73 -12.10
CA LYS A 228 -17.02 7.13 -12.51
C LYS A 228 -15.64 7.61 -12.04
N VAL A 229 -15.23 7.22 -10.84
CA VAL A 229 -13.91 7.55 -10.31
C VAL A 229 -12.82 6.79 -11.06
N ALA A 230 -13.05 5.51 -11.39
CA ALA A 230 -12.11 4.70 -12.16
C ALA A 230 -11.87 5.27 -13.56
N GLU A 231 -12.93 5.65 -14.27
CA GLU A 231 -12.84 6.29 -15.58
C GLU A 231 -12.05 7.61 -15.51
N LYS A 232 -12.38 8.47 -14.54
CA LYS A 232 -11.68 9.75 -14.35
C LYS A 232 -10.21 9.55 -13.94
N GLU A 233 -9.88 8.60 -13.06
CA GLU A 233 -8.50 8.27 -12.70
C GLU A 233 -7.71 7.77 -13.93
N PHE A 234 -8.33 6.93 -14.77
CA PHE A 234 -7.75 6.43 -16.01
C PHE A 234 -7.43 7.56 -16.98
N GLU A 235 -8.39 8.44 -17.27
CA GLU A 235 -8.21 9.57 -18.18
C GLU A 235 -7.07 10.49 -17.72
N CYS A 236 -7.04 10.84 -16.42
CA CYS A 236 -5.99 11.71 -15.88
C CYS A 236 -4.59 11.09 -16.03
N LEU A 237 -4.47 9.79 -15.75
CA LEU A 237 -3.20 9.08 -15.88
C LEU A 237 -2.79 8.89 -17.34
N LEU A 238 -3.73 8.55 -18.23
CA LEU A 238 -3.50 8.41 -19.66
C LEU A 238 -2.96 9.71 -20.25
N GLU A 239 -3.61 10.83 -19.95
CA GLU A 239 -3.19 12.14 -20.44
C GLU A 239 -1.79 12.52 -19.95
N LEU A 240 -1.51 12.32 -18.67
CA LEU A 240 -0.21 12.69 -18.09
C LEU A 240 0.92 11.79 -18.57
N VAL A 241 0.68 10.48 -18.70
CA VAL A 241 1.69 9.51 -19.10
C VAL A 241 1.96 9.53 -20.60
N HIS A 242 0.93 9.63 -21.43
CA HIS A 242 1.09 9.43 -22.88
C HIS A 242 0.91 10.68 -23.72
N ASN A 243 0.03 11.62 -23.32
CA ASN A 243 -0.45 12.67 -24.23
C ASN A 243 0.08 14.07 -23.90
N CYS A 244 0.63 14.28 -22.71
CA CYS A 244 1.09 15.60 -22.27
C CYS A 244 2.60 15.81 -22.35
N ILE A 245 3.42 14.78 -22.56
CA ILE A 245 4.87 14.98 -22.63
C ILE A 245 5.27 15.39 -24.05
N ASP A 246 5.86 16.56 -24.19
CA ASP A 246 6.58 16.99 -25.39
C ASP A 246 7.95 16.30 -25.40
N TRP A 247 8.04 15.17 -26.12
CA TRP A 247 9.23 14.33 -26.14
C TRP A 247 10.45 15.00 -26.77
N ASP A 248 10.25 15.95 -27.68
CA ASP A 248 11.36 16.70 -28.28
C ASP A 248 11.99 17.62 -27.25
N LYS A 249 11.18 18.41 -26.53
CA LYS A 249 11.66 19.23 -25.42
C LYS A 249 12.21 18.39 -24.28
N PHE A 250 11.60 17.23 -24.03
CA PHE A 250 12.09 16.31 -23.02
C PHE A 250 13.53 15.89 -23.32
N ASN A 251 13.77 15.40 -24.53
CA ASN A 251 15.09 14.93 -24.96
C ASN A 251 16.11 16.07 -24.97
N GLU A 252 15.73 17.28 -25.37
CA GLU A 252 16.63 18.43 -25.37
C GLU A 252 17.06 18.88 -23.96
N ASN A 253 16.19 18.72 -22.95
CA ASN A 253 16.39 19.33 -21.63
C ASN A 253 16.76 18.32 -20.52
N TYR A 254 16.50 17.02 -20.69
CA TYR A 254 16.57 16.03 -19.62
C TYR A 254 17.27 14.70 -19.99
N MET A 255 17.75 14.56 -21.23
CA MET A 255 18.56 13.43 -21.70
C MET A 255 19.97 13.89 -22.05
#